data_AF-A0AB74E034-F1
#
_entry.id   AF-A0AB74E034-F1
#
_cell.length_a   1.000
_cell.length_b   1.000
_cell.length_c   1.000
_cell.angle_alpha   90.00
_cell.angle_beta   90.00
_cell.angle_gamma   90.00
#
_symmetry.space_group_name_H-M   'P 1'
#
loop_
_entity.id
_entity.type
_entity.pdbx_description
1 polymer ?
#
loop_
_entity_poly.entity_id
_entity_poly.type
_entity_poly.pdbx_seq_one_letter_code
_entity_poly.pdbx_strand_id
1 'polypeptide(L)' 'MIEHLGINTPYFGILLSVIPFLIATYFFKKTNGFFLLAPLFFSMVFGIVFLKATGISYA' A
#
# COMPACT_ATOMS: atom_id res chain seq x y z
N MET A 1 19.16 6.08 11.69
CA MET A 1 17.91 6.24 12.49
C MET A 1 16.67 5.86 11.67
N ILE A 2 16.68 4.70 11.01
CA ILE A 2 15.54 4.13 10.24
C ILE A 2 15.30 2.65 10.63
N GLU A 3 16.22 2.06 11.39
CA GLU A 3 16.18 0.65 11.81
C GLU A 3 15.14 0.36 12.91
N HIS A 4 14.62 1.38 13.58
CA HIS A 4 13.61 1.24 14.64
C HIS A 4 12.16 1.06 14.14
N LEU A 5 11.92 1.08 12.83
CA LEU A 5 10.57 0.98 12.25
C LEU A 5 10.11 -0.45 11.91
N GLY A 6 10.89 -1.48 12.25
CA GLY A 6 10.48 -2.88 12.02
C GLY A 6 10.24 -3.19 10.55
N ILE A 7 10.96 -2.51 9.65
CA ILE A 7 10.81 -2.59 8.19
C ILE A 7 11.07 -4.02 7.67
N ASN A 8 11.87 -4.79 8.41
CA ASN A 8 12.16 -6.21 8.12
C ASN A 8 11.09 -7.18 8.67
N THR A 9 10.04 -6.68 9.31
CA THR A 9 8.96 -7.51 9.85
C THR A 9 7.76 -7.53 8.90
N PRO A 10 7.11 -8.69 8.69
CA PRO A 10 5.93 -8.79 7.83
C PRO A 10 4.77 -7.88 8.27
N TYR A 11 4.72 -7.50 9.54
CA TYR A 11 3.75 -6.56 10.09
C TYR A 11 3.83 -5.15 9.48
N PHE A 12 5.03 -4.71 9.07
CA PHE A 12 5.20 -3.41 8.43
C PHE A 12 4.51 -3.35 7.06
N GLY A 13 4.64 -4.42 6.25
CA GLY A 13 3.93 -4.52 4.96
C GLY A 13 2.40 -4.59 5.12
N ILE A 14 1.92 -5.26 6.17
CA ILE A 14 0.48 -5.31 6.48
C ILE A 14 -0.02 -3.90 6.83
N LEU A 15 0.64 -3.19 7.74
CA LEU A 15 0.24 -1.81 8.10
C LEU A 15 0.32 -0.85 6.91
N LEU A 16 1.37 -0.97 6.10
CA LEU A 16 1.55 -0.17 4.89
C LEU A 16 0.44 -0.41 3.85
N SER A 17 -0.14 -1.61 3.78
CA SER A 17 -1.22 -1.93 2.83
C SER A 17 -2.62 -1.56 3.34
N VAL A 18 -2.84 -1.54 4.67
CA VAL A 18 -4.14 -1.21 5.28
C VAL A 18 -4.52 0.26 5.07
N ILE A 19 -3.58 1.19 5.24
CA ILE A 19 -3.82 2.63 5.05
C ILE A 19 -4.30 2.96 3.62
N PRO A 20 -3.56 2.60 2.55
CA PRO A 20 -4.00 2.85 1.17
C PRO A 20 -5.25 2.05 0.81
N PHE A 21 -5.48 0.89 1.42
CA PHE A 21 -6.71 0.11 1.20
C PHE A 21 -7.95 0.87 1.68
N LEU A 22 -7.89 1.47 2.87
CA LEU A 22 -8.98 2.27 3.43
C LEU A 22 -9.24 3.53 2.60
N ILE A 23 -8.17 4.22 2.19
CA ILE A 23 -8.27 5.41 1.32
C ILE A 23 -8.90 5.03 -0.02
N ALA A 24 -8.41 3.97 -0.66
CA ALA A 24 -8.96 3.48 -1.92
C ALA A 24 -10.42 3.04 -1.77
N THR A 25 -10.80 2.39 -0.66
CA THR A 25 -12.19 2.01 -0.37
C THR A 25 -13.11 3.23 -0.29
N TYR A 26 -12.66 4.30 0.37
CA TYR A 26 -13.42 5.54 0.45
C TYR A 26 -13.60 6.17 -0.94
N PHE A 27 -12.53 6.28 -1.72
CA PHE A 27 -12.59 6.87 -3.05
C PHE A 27 -13.32 5.98 -4.07
N PHE A 28 -13.23 4.66 -3.97
CA PHE A 28 -13.95 3.71 -4.83
C PHE A 28 -15.46 3.88 -4.69
N LYS A 29 -15.95 4.05 -3.45
CA LYS A 29 -17.35 4.37 -3.19
C LYS A 29 -17.76 5.72 -3.77
N LYS A 30 -16.87 6.71 -3.73
CA LYS A 30 -17.12 8.05 -4.29
C LYS A 30 -17.08 8.10 -5.82
N THR A 31 -16.36 7.18 -6.46
CA THR A 31 -16.16 7.13 -7.92
C THR A 31 -17.14 6.19 -8.63
N ASN A 32 -18.22 5.75 -7.98
CA ASN A 32 -19.22 4.82 -8.53
C ASN A 32 -18.62 3.50 -9.03
N GLY A 33 -17.59 2.97 -8.34
CA GLY A 33 -17.03 1.67 -8.66
C GLY A 33 -15.97 1.67 -9.76
N PHE A 34 -15.20 2.75 -9.88
CA PHE A 34 -14.10 2.82 -10.85
C PHE A 34 -13.01 1.78 -10.54
N PHE A 35 -12.83 0.82 -11.44
CA PHE A 35 -11.98 -0.37 -11.24
C PHE A 35 -10.52 -0.07 -10.85
N LEU A 36 -9.91 0.99 -11.38
CA LEU A 36 -8.52 1.33 -11.02
C LEU A 36 -8.38 1.88 -9.59
N LEU A 37 -9.48 2.32 -8.99
CA LEU A 37 -9.54 2.65 -7.56
C LEU A 37 -10.05 1.47 -6.71
N ALA A 38 -10.22 0.28 -7.31
CA ALA A 38 -10.55 -0.91 -6.55
C ALA A 38 -9.54 -1.07 -5.40
N PRO A 39 -10.00 -1.24 -4.15
CA PRO A 39 -9.12 -1.14 -2.99
C PRO A 39 -7.92 -2.08 -3.05
N LEU A 40 -8.15 -3.32 -3.50
CA LEU A 40 -7.10 -4.32 -3.68
C LEU A 40 -6.08 -3.91 -4.76
N PHE A 41 -6.55 -3.40 -5.90
CA PHE A 41 -5.68 -3.02 -7.02
C PHE A 41 -4.82 -1.80 -6.66
N PHE A 42 -5.44 -0.76 -6.08
CA PHE A 42 -4.72 0.44 -5.67
C PHE A 42 -3.67 0.14 -4.59
N SER A 43 -4.00 -0.67 -3.59
CA SER A 43 -3.04 -1.10 -2.55
C SER A 43 -1.85 -1.87 -3.12
N MET A 44 -2.07 -2.71 -4.14
CA MET A 44 -0.99 -3.44 -4.81
C MET A 44 -0.04 -2.49 -5.55
N VAL A 45 -0.58 -1.58 -6.36
CA VAL A 45 0.23 -0.59 -7.10
C VAL A 45 0.99 0.32 -6.14
N PHE A 46 0.32 0.81 -5.09
CA PHE A 46 0.95 1.62 -4.06
C PHE A 46 2.09 0.86 -3.36
N GLY A 47 1.89 -0.41 -3.01
CA GLY A 47 2.91 -1.25 -2.39
C GLY A 47 4.16 -1.40 -3.27
N ILE A 48 4.00 -1.67 -4.56
CA ILE A 48 5.13 -1.79 -5.51
C ILE A 48 5.87 -0.44 -5.64
N VAL A 49 5.13 0.66 -5.79
CA VAL A 49 5.72 2.00 -5.87
C VAL A 49 6.48 2.35 -4.59
N PHE A 50 5.93 2.00 -3.42
CA PHE A 50 6.56 2.22 -2.14
C PHE A 50 7.86 1.42 -2.00
N LEU A 51 7.86 0.13 -2.35
CA LEU A 51 9.06 -0.71 -2.33
C LEU A 51 10.14 -0.17 -3.29
N LYS A 52 9.73 0.25 -4.49
CA LYS A 52 10.63 0.87 -5.47
C LYS A 52 11.20 2.21 -4.99
N ALA A 53 10.39 3.04 -4.33
CA ALA A 53 10.83 4.34 -3.80
C ALA A 53 11.72 4.21 -2.57
N THR A 54 11.48 3.20 -1.73
CA THR A 54 12.28 2.93 -0.52
C THR A 54 13.56 2.14 -0.82
N GLY A 55 13.74 1.63 -2.05
CA GLY A 55 14.92 0.85 -2.43
C GLY A 55 15.00 -0.52 -1.75
N ILE A 56 13.90 -0.98 -1.14
CA ILE A 56 13.82 -2.30 -0.53
C ILE A 56 13.81 -3.32 -1.66
N SER A 57 14.82 -4.19 -1.73
CA SER A 57 14.88 -5.25 -2.74
C SER A 57 13.71 -6.20 -2.58
N TYR A 58 12.92 -6.38 -3.64
CA TYR A 58 11.73 -7.26 -3.70
C TYR A 58 11.90 -8.42 -4.70
N ALA A 59 13.16 -8.79 -5.00
CA ALA A 59 13.53 -9.92 -5.84
C ALA A 59 13.33 -11.27 -5.13
#